data_AF-A0ABB5UQF8-F1
#
_entry.id   AF-A0ABB5UQF8-F1
#
_cell.length_a   1.000
_cell.length_b   1.000
_cell.length_c   1.000
_cell.angle_alpha   90.00
_cell.angle_beta   90.00
_cell.angle_gamma   90.00
#
_symmetry.space_group_name_H-M   'P 1'
#
loop_
_entity.id
_entity.type
_entity.pdbx_description
1 polymer ?
#
loop_
_entity_poly.entity_id
_entity_poly.type
_entity_poly.pdbx_seq_one_letter_code
_entity_poly.pdbx_strand_id
1 'polypeptide(L)'
;MCVRHASNCSLPAAPPGSPSSAARNRCVDAAEACTADTRCRRLRTAYVAQCLGPASPGSCPRARCRRALRRFFARGPPPLTHALLFCPCGGPACAERRRQTFVPSCAFSGPGAAPPSCLASLEACERSRVCRPRLLAFQASCGPAPSCLSAYAGLVGTAVTPNYVDNASARVAPWCDCGASGNRREECEAFRGLFTRNRCLGEGPWQGGGGIQSVPLPGFREAHFRDGAIQAFDGWPPILHDLDPHQDSEHSLLQVGAQRKGEPAAFVLPPPTLPCQLGLVGGIIGLGWWG
;
A
#
# COMPACT_ATOMS: atom_id res chain seq x y z
N MET A 1 -33.42 -13.59 -43.85
CA MET A 1 -32.32 -13.04 -44.66
C MET A 1 -32.40 -11.52 -44.54
N CYS A 2 -31.46 -10.88 -43.84
CA CYS A 2 -31.39 -9.42 -43.75
C CYS A 2 -30.21 -8.93 -44.60
N VAL A 3 -30.50 -8.10 -45.59
CA VAL A 3 -29.52 -7.49 -46.49
C VAL A 3 -28.87 -6.29 -45.81
N ARG A 4 -27.54 -6.24 -45.84
CA ARG A 4 -26.72 -5.13 -45.32
C ARG A 4 -26.78 -3.95 -46.30
N HIS A 5 -27.02 -2.75 -45.78
CA HIS A 5 -26.55 -1.51 -46.41
C HIS A 5 -25.56 -0.84 -45.48
N ALA A 6 -24.32 -0.67 -45.97
CA ALA A 6 -23.24 0.03 -45.30
C ALA A 6 -23.40 1.54 -45.53
N SER A 7 -23.59 2.30 -44.46
CA SER A 7 -23.44 3.75 -44.47
C SER A 7 -22.23 4.13 -43.62
N ASN A 8 -21.27 4.73 -44.30
CA ASN A 8 -19.97 5.18 -43.83
C ASN A 8 -20.12 6.27 -42.76
N CYS A 9 -19.82 5.99 -41.50
CA CYS A 9 -19.71 7.00 -40.44
C CYS A 9 -18.23 7.29 -40.18
N SER A 10 -17.67 8.27 -40.90
CA SER A 10 -16.38 8.86 -40.55
C SER A 10 -16.59 9.91 -39.45
N LEU A 11 -16.03 9.69 -38.27
CA LEU A 11 -16.00 10.66 -37.17
C LEU A 11 -15.01 11.80 -37.51
N PRO A 12 -15.31 13.07 -37.20
CA PRO A 12 -14.39 14.17 -37.43
C PRO A 12 -13.17 14.08 -36.49
N ALA A 13 -12.00 14.39 -37.03
CA ALA A 13 -10.73 14.42 -36.30
C ALA A 13 -10.74 15.48 -35.19
N ALA A 14 -10.23 15.10 -34.02
CA ALA A 14 -10.09 15.99 -32.87
C ALA A 14 -9.04 17.09 -33.12
N PRO A 15 -9.23 18.32 -32.60
CA PRO A 15 -8.30 19.42 -32.78
C PRO A 15 -6.95 19.18 -32.05
N PRO A 16 -5.82 19.66 -32.61
CA PRO A 16 -4.50 19.48 -32.01
C PRO A 16 -4.37 20.36 -30.77
N GLY A 17 -4.24 19.74 -29.60
CA GLY A 17 -4.10 20.45 -28.32
C GLY A 17 -4.79 19.79 -27.12
N SER A 18 -5.60 18.74 -27.34
CA SER A 18 -6.13 17.94 -26.23
C SER A 18 -5.02 17.02 -25.69
N PRO A 19 -4.69 17.00 -24.39
CA PRO A 19 -3.77 16.01 -23.87
C PRO A 19 -4.37 14.63 -24.16
N SER A 20 -3.60 13.81 -24.89
CA SER A 20 -3.98 12.44 -25.16
C SER A 20 -4.44 11.79 -23.86
N SER A 21 -5.63 11.19 -23.87
CA SER A 21 -6.17 10.43 -22.74
C SER A 21 -5.26 9.27 -22.31
N ALA A 22 -4.25 8.94 -23.12
CA ALA A 22 -3.17 7.99 -22.82
C ALA A 22 -2.06 8.55 -21.92
N ALA A 23 -1.94 9.88 -21.72
CA ALA A 23 -0.89 10.51 -20.92
C ALA A 23 -1.32 10.91 -19.49
N ARG A 24 -2.64 10.91 -19.20
CA ARG A 24 -3.16 11.42 -17.92
C ARG A 24 -3.36 10.28 -16.91
N ASN A 25 -2.60 10.33 -15.82
CA ASN A 25 -2.66 9.34 -14.74
C ASN A 25 -3.95 9.52 -13.91
N ARG A 26 -4.92 8.61 -14.08
CA ARG A 26 -6.21 8.66 -13.36
C ARG A 26 -6.10 8.57 -11.85
N CYS A 27 -5.02 7.99 -11.32
CA CYS A 27 -4.76 7.99 -9.89
C CYS A 27 -4.33 9.36 -9.37
N VAL A 28 -3.72 10.20 -10.22
CA VAL A 28 -3.44 11.61 -9.90
C VAL A 28 -4.74 12.40 -9.87
N ASP A 29 -5.59 12.28 -10.91
CA ASP A 29 -6.92 12.91 -10.95
C ASP A 29 -7.75 12.58 -9.68
N ALA A 30 -7.77 11.31 -9.26
CA ALA A 30 -8.47 10.86 -8.05
C ALA A 30 -7.91 11.50 -6.76
N ALA A 31 -6.59 11.67 -6.72
CA ALA A 31 -5.89 12.30 -5.62
C ALA A 31 -6.18 13.79 -5.51
N GLU A 32 -6.21 14.50 -6.63
CA GLU A 32 -6.57 15.91 -6.72
C GLU A 32 -8.03 16.11 -6.31
N ALA A 33 -8.95 15.28 -6.81
CA ALA A 33 -10.36 15.32 -6.42
C ALA A 33 -10.57 15.12 -4.90
N CYS A 34 -9.84 14.17 -4.29
CA CYS A 34 -9.87 14.01 -2.83
C CYS A 34 -9.27 15.20 -2.08
N THR A 35 -8.28 15.87 -2.66
CA THR A 35 -7.66 17.06 -2.06
C THR A 35 -8.58 18.28 -2.13
N ALA A 36 -9.36 18.41 -3.20
CA ALA A 36 -10.39 19.44 -3.36
C ALA A 36 -11.57 19.24 -2.39
N ASP A 37 -11.94 17.99 -2.07
CA ASP A 37 -12.98 17.70 -1.08
C ASP A 37 -12.47 17.83 0.37
N THR A 38 -13.06 18.74 1.14
CA THR A 38 -12.61 19.04 2.52
C THR A 38 -12.66 17.80 3.44
N ARG A 39 -13.68 16.94 3.28
CA ARG A 39 -13.87 15.76 4.13
C ARG A 39 -12.86 14.67 3.79
N CYS A 40 -12.66 14.40 2.50
CA CYS A 40 -11.70 13.43 1.97
C CYS A 40 -10.27 13.85 2.33
N ARG A 41 -9.89 15.11 2.03
CA ARG A 41 -8.59 15.69 2.40
C ARG A 41 -8.28 15.52 3.88
N ARG A 42 -9.20 15.92 4.76
CA ARG A 42 -9.00 15.81 6.23
C ARG A 42 -8.78 14.37 6.68
N LEU A 43 -9.62 13.43 6.20
CA LEU A 43 -9.48 12.01 6.56
C LEU A 43 -8.20 11.40 5.98
N ARG A 44 -7.80 11.85 4.78
CA ARG A 44 -6.58 11.43 4.11
C ARG A 44 -5.34 11.85 4.87
N THR A 45 -5.22 13.14 5.18
CA THR A 45 -4.15 13.68 6.03
C THR A 45 -4.09 12.95 7.38
N ALA A 46 -5.25 12.67 7.99
CA ALA A 46 -5.31 11.99 9.27
C ALA A 46 -4.76 10.55 9.22
N TYR A 47 -5.06 9.75 8.18
CA TYR A 47 -4.49 8.39 8.11
C TYR A 47 -3.00 8.43 7.76
N VAL A 48 -2.57 9.33 6.89
CA VAL A 48 -1.16 9.46 6.51
C VAL A 48 -0.32 9.79 7.76
N ALA A 49 -0.75 10.78 8.55
CA ALA A 49 -0.09 11.14 9.80
C ALA A 49 -0.03 9.97 10.81
N GLN A 50 -1.08 9.13 10.85
CA GLN A 50 -1.10 7.96 11.74
C GLN A 50 -0.29 6.77 11.23
N CYS A 51 0.06 6.73 9.94
CA CYS A 51 0.87 5.68 9.34
C CYS A 51 2.36 6.03 9.28
N LEU A 52 2.68 7.31 9.09
CA LEU A 52 4.05 7.85 9.04
C LEU A 52 4.50 8.48 10.36
N GLY A 53 3.65 8.45 11.38
CA GLY A 53 3.98 8.99 12.70
C GLY A 53 5.13 8.24 13.39
N PRO A 54 5.65 8.78 14.51
CA PRO A 54 6.80 8.24 15.20
C PRO A 54 6.63 6.75 15.56
N ALA A 55 7.66 5.96 15.29
CA ALA A 55 7.76 4.57 15.67
C ALA A 55 9.24 4.21 15.94
N SER A 56 9.47 3.07 16.59
CA SER A 56 10.82 2.55 16.77
C SER A 56 11.48 2.32 15.40
N PRO A 57 12.81 2.48 15.26
CA PRO A 57 13.52 2.21 14.01
C PRO A 57 13.14 0.84 13.43
N GLY A 58 12.78 0.80 12.15
CA GLY A 58 12.34 -0.43 11.48
C GLY A 58 10.92 -0.90 11.81
N SER A 59 10.15 -0.14 12.59
CA SER A 59 8.76 -0.47 12.93
C SER A 59 7.79 0.63 12.47
N CYS A 60 6.49 0.32 12.47
CA CYS A 60 5.46 1.31 12.15
C CYS A 60 4.30 1.24 13.18
N PRO A 61 3.54 2.33 13.37
CA PRO A 61 2.39 2.38 14.27
C PRO A 61 1.15 1.67 13.68
N ARG A 62 1.30 0.39 13.30
CA ARG A 62 0.37 -0.42 12.50
C ARG A 62 -1.07 -0.41 13.01
N ALA A 63 -1.26 -0.52 14.33
CA ALA A 63 -2.59 -0.50 14.93
C ALA A 63 -3.30 0.86 14.76
N ARG A 64 -2.58 1.98 14.91
CA ARG A 64 -3.10 3.34 14.72
C ARG A 64 -3.36 3.62 13.25
N CYS A 65 -2.40 3.29 12.39
CA CYS A 65 -2.50 3.39 10.92
C CYS A 65 -3.74 2.67 10.40
N ARG A 66 -3.90 1.37 10.72
CA ARG A 66 -5.04 0.56 10.29
C ARG A 66 -6.37 1.08 10.82
N ARG A 67 -6.41 1.58 12.06
CA ARG A 67 -7.63 2.21 12.61
C ARG A 67 -8.00 3.47 11.83
N ALA A 68 -7.03 4.30 11.48
CA ALA A 68 -7.26 5.52 10.70
C ALA A 68 -7.72 5.20 9.27
N LEU A 69 -7.14 4.19 8.61
CA LEU A 69 -7.59 3.70 7.31
C LEU A 69 -9.04 3.19 7.34
N ARG A 70 -9.41 2.39 8.36
CA ARG A 70 -10.81 1.96 8.52
C ARG A 70 -11.76 3.16 8.66
N ARG A 71 -11.32 4.23 9.34
CA ARG A 71 -12.11 5.48 9.47
C ARG A 71 -12.20 6.23 8.14
N PHE A 72 -11.12 6.25 7.35
CA PHE A 72 -11.09 6.86 6.02
C PHE A 72 -12.14 6.24 5.10
N PHE A 73 -12.19 4.92 4.95
CA PHE A 73 -13.19 4.28 4.10
C PHE A 73 -14.61 4.27 4.68
N ALA A 74 -14.76 4.22 6.00
CA ALA A 74 -16.09 4.24 6.62
C ALA A 74 -16.73 5.64 6.61
N ARG A 75 -15.91 6.70 6.54
CA ARG A 75 -16.40 8.09 6.63
C ARG A 75 -16.06 8.94 5.42
N GLY A 76 -15.22 8.51 4.48
CA GLY A 76 -14.92 9.26 3.27
C GLY A 76 -16.07 9.17 2.27
N PRO A 77 -16.18 10.11 1.33
CA PRO A 77 -17.11 9.98 0.21
C PRO A 77 -16.72 8.76 -0.65
N PRO A 78 -17.57 7.73 -0.79
CA PRO A 78 -17.22 6.51 -1.51
C PRO A 78 -16.70 6.74 -2.93
N PRO A 79 -17.26 7.67 -3.75
CA PRO A 79 -16.72 7.95 -5.09
C PRO A 79 -15.25 8.35 -5.07
N LEU A 80 -14.82 9.17 -4.11
CA LEU A 80 -13.44 9.64 -4.01
C LEU A 80 -12.52 8.56 -3.43
N THR A 81 -12.96 7.87 -2.37
CA THR A 81 -12.14 6.82 -1.75
C THR A 81 -11.95 5.61 -2.65
N HIS A 82 -12.97 5.26 -3.43
CA HIS A 82 -12.88 4.17 -4.42
C HIS A 82 -12.06 4.58 -5.64
N ALA A 83 -12.17 5.83 -6.12
CA ALA A 83 -11.32 6.32 -7.20
C ALA A 83 -9.83 6.26 -6.83
N LEU A 84 -9.48 6.58 -5.58
CA LEU A 84 -8.11 6.45 -5.06
C LEU A 84 -7.62 4.99 -5.04
N LEU A 85 -8.49 4.04 -4.67
CA LEU A 85 -8.13 2.64 -4.51
C LEU A 85 -8.13 1.86 -5.83
N PHE A 86 -9.01 2.21 -6.77
CA PHE A 86 -9.31 1.43 -7.98
C PHE A 86 -9.09 2.20 -9.29
N CYS A 87 -8.37 3.32 -9.28
CA CYS A 87 -8.05 4.06 -10.49
C CYS A 87 -7.43 3.15 -11.58
N PRO A 88 -7.90 3.22 -12.84
CA PRO A 88 -7.31 2.45 -13.93
C PRO A 88 -5.94 3.01 -14.30
N CYS A 89 -5.03 2.12 -14.71
CA CYS A 89 -3.65 2.47 -15.03
C CYS A 89 -3.23 1.87 -16.36
N GLY A 90 -2.62 2.69 -17.22
CA GLY A 90 -2.02 2.25 -18.48
C GLY A 90 -0.52 1.99 -18.41
N GLY A 91 0.11 2.09 -17.23
CA GLY A 91 1.55 1.88 -17.07
C GLY A 91 2.02 1.75 -15.61
N PRO A 92 3.27 1.32 -15.40
CA PRO A 92 3.78 0.91 -14.09
C PRO A 92 3.87 2.05 -13.07
N ALA A 93 4.17 3.28 -13.50
CA ALA A 93 4.20 4.44 -12.60
C ALA A 93 2.82 4.76 -12.00
N CYS A 94 1.74 4.59 -12.78
CA CYS A 94 0.38 4.72 -12.28
C CYS A 94 0.04 3.58 -11.32
N ALA A 95 0.36 2.34 -11.70
CA ALA A 95 0.06 1.17 -10.89
C ALA A 95 0.80 1.21 -9.54
N GLU A 96 2.03 1.70 -9.51
CA GLU A 96 2.78 1.87 -8.26
C GLU A 96 2.14 2.96 -7.39
N ARG A 97 1.74 4.11 -7.96
CA ARG A 97 0.96 5.12 -7.23
C ARG A 97 -0.29 4.52 -6.58
N ARG A 98 -1.04 3.71 -7.34
CA ARG A 98 -2.23 3.01 -6.85
C ARG A 98 -1.90 2.08 -5.69
N ARG A 99 -0.83 1.28 -5.80
CA ARG A 99 -0.34 0.35 -4.77
C ARG A 99 0.13 1.07 -3.49
N GLN A 100 0.65 2.28 -3.60
CA GLN A 100 1.16 3.09 -2.49
C GLN A 100 0.07 3.88 -1.72
N THR A 101 -1.16 3.97 -2.24
CA THR A 101 -2.24 4.83 -1.73
C THR A 101 -2.47 4.76 -0.21
N PHE A 102 -2.28 3.58 0.40
CA PHE A 102 -2.58 3.32 1.82
C PHE A 102 -1.38 2.89 2.64
N VAL A 103 -0.16 3.33 2.27
CA VAL A 103 1.08 3.09 3.01
C VAL A 103 1.32 1.59 3.23
N PRO A 104 1.57 0.82 2.15
CA PRO A 104 1.67 -0.63 2.22
C PRO A 104 2.75 -1.12 3.19
N SER A 105 3.87 -0.40 3.31
CA SER A 105 4.93 -0.67 4.28
C SER A 105 4.44 -0.76 5.73
N CYS A 106 3.36 -0.03 6.08
CA CYS A 106 2.82 -0.03 7.43
C CYS A 106 1.45 -0.72 7.56
N ALA A 107 0.56 -0.59 6.57
CA ALA A 107 -0.80 -1.10 6.65
C ALA A 107 -0.97 -2.50 6.06
N PHE A 108 -0.12 -2.86 5.10
CA PHE A 108 -0.19 -4.11 4.33
C PHE A 108 0.86 -5.11 4.80
N SER A 109 2.15 -4.84 4.54
CA SER A 109 3.27 -5.73 4.85
C SER A 109 3.43 -5.94 6.36
N GLY A 110 3.66 -7.18 6.79
CA GLY A 110 3.90 -7.53 8.18
C GLY A 110 5.28 -7.07 8.69
N PRO A 111 5.53 -7.18 10.01
CA PRO A 111 6.85 -6.86 10.59
C PRO A 111 7.95 -7.87 10.22
N GLY A 112 7.59 -9.03 9.68
CA GLY A 112 8.56 -10.07 9.26
C GLY A 112 8.98 -9.90 7.80
N ALA A 113 10.18 -10.41 7.49
CA ALA A 113 10.73 -10.44 6.13
C ALA A 113 9.90 -11.31 5.17
N ALA A 114 9.20 -12.32 5.70
CA ALA A 114 8.33 -13.21 4.93
C ALA A 114 6.86 -13.03 5.33
N PRO A 115 5.92 -13.19 4.36
CA PRO A 115 4.51 -13.26 4.67
C PRO A 115 4.18 -14.52 5.50
N PRO A 116 3.21 -14.43 6.44
CA PRO A 116 2.72 -15.62 7.14
C PRO A 116 1.82 -16.48 6.23
N SER A 117 1.44 -17.67 6.70
CA SER A 117 0.37 -18.44 6.04
C SER A 117 -0.93 -17.64 6.00
N CYS A 118 -1.67 -17.72 4.88
CA CYS A 118 -2.96 -17.05 4.76
C CYS A 118 -4.00 -17.56 5.77
N LEU A 119 -3.88 -18.81 6.22
CA LEU A 119 -4.75 -19.37 7.25
C LEU A 119 -4.55 -18.66 8.59
N ALA A 120 -3.31 -18.28 8.96
CA ALA A 120 -3.07 -17.51 10.17
C ALA A 120 -3.73 -16.12 10.10
N SER A 121 -3.75 -15.49 8.92
CA SER A 121 -4.44 -14.21 8.70
C SER A 121 -5.96 -14.36 8.76
N LEU A 122 -6.50 -15.45 8.21
CA LEU A 122 -7.91 -15.82 8.29
C LEU A 122 -8.34 -16.05 9.74
N GLU A 123 -7.63 -16.89 10.49
CA GLU A 123 -7.92 -17.19 11.91
C GLU A 123 -7.84 -15.92 12.80
N ALA A 124 -6.90 -15.01 12.51
CA ALA A 124 -6.84 -13.71 13.19
C ALA A 124 -8.04 -12.82 12.84
N CYS A 125 -8.55 -12.90 11.60
CA CYS A 125 -9.72 -12.16 11.15
C CYS A 125 -11.00 -12.66 11.80
N GLU A 126 -11.19 -13.98 11.86
CA GLU A 126 -12.37 -14.63 12.42
C GLU A 126 -12.53 -14.35 13.92
N ARG A 127 -11.42 -14.23 14.66
CA ARG A 127 -11.43 -13.82 16.07
C ARG A 127 -11.67 -12.31 16.28
N SER A 128 -11.57 -11.50 15.22
CA SER A 128 -11.73 -10.05 15.30
C SER A 128 -13.18 -9.62 15.08
N ARG A 129 -13.75 -8.91 16.07
CA ARG A 129 -15.09 -8.29 15.96
C ARG A 129 -15.21 -7.27 14.83
N VAL A 130 -14.08 -6.78 14.31
CA VAL A 130 -14.06 -5.84 13.18
C VAL A 130 -13.85 -6.56 11.86
N CYS A 131 -12.90 -7.50 11.80
CA CYS A 131 -12.53 -8.16 10.54
C CYS A 131 -13.59 -9.18 10.10
N ARG A 132 -14.06 -10.03 11.01
CA ARG A 132 -15.03 -11.10 10.71
C ARG A 132 -16.26 -10.61 9.93
N PRO A 133 -17.04 -9.61 10.40
CA PRO A 133 -18.21 -9.16 9.65
C PRO A 133 -17.87 -8.56 8.27
N ARG A 134 -16.69 -7.96 8.12
CA ARG A 134 -16.23 -7.38 6.86
C ARG A 134 -15.80 -8.46 5.86
N LEU A 135 -15.17 -9.53 6.35
CA LEU A 135 -14.82 -10.69 5.52
C LEU A 135 -16.08 -11.42 5.02
N LEU A 136 -17.08 -11.60 5.88
CA LEU A 136 -18.37 -12.18 5.47
C LEU A 136 -19.07 -11.29 4.42
N ALA A 137 -19.07 -9.96 4.62
CA ALA A 137 -19.63 -9.03 3.64
C ALA A 137 -18.89 -9.08 2.30
N PHE A 138 -17.55 -9.23 2.32
CA PHE A 138 -16.75 -9.43 1.12
C PHE A 138 -17.11 -10.72 0.40
N GLN A 139 -17.19 -11.85 1.11
CA GLN A 139 -17.58 -13.14 0.53
C GLN A 139 -18.99 -13.11 -0.08
N ALA A 140 -19.93 -12.41 0.55
CA ALA A 140 -21.29 -12.26 0.04
C ALA A 140 -21.40 -11.31 -1.16
N SER A 141 -20.60 -10.23 -1.18
CA SER A 141 -20.73 -9.13 -2.16
C SER A 141 -19.82 -9.28 -3.38
N CYS A 142 -18.73 -10.04 -3.26
CA CYS A 142 -17.76 -10.25 -4.35
C CYS A 142 -17.98 -11.56 -5.11
N GLY A 143 -19.23 -12.04 -5.16
CA GLY A 143 -19.76 -12.84 -6.27
C GLY A 143 -20.05 -11.96 -7.50
N PRO A 144 -21.00 -12.27 -8.40
CA PRO A 144 -21.21 -11.53 -9.65
C PRO A 144 -21.85 -10.12 -9.52
N ALA A 145 -21.66 -9.41 -8.40
CA ALA A 145 -22.43 -8.20 -8.04
C ALA A 145 -21.61 -6.89 -8.01
N PRO A 146 -22.24 -5.72 -8.26
CA PRO A 146 -21.58 -4.40 -8.27
C PRO A 146 -21.16 -3.87 -6.89
N SER A 147 -21.59 -4.52 -5.80
CA SER A 147 -21.26 -4.13 -4.41
C SER A 147 -19.86 -4.56 -3.95
N CYS A 148 -19.11 -5.29 -4.79
CA CYS A 148 -17.82 -5.85 -4.44
C CYS A 148 -16.76 -4.79 -4.05
N LEU A 149 -16.72 -3.65 -4.74
CA LEU A 149 -15.72 -2.60 -4.46
C LEU A 149 -15.84 -2.03 -3.05
N SER A 150 -17.06 -1.81 -2.58
CA SER A 150 -17.33 -1.33 -1.22
C SER A 150 -16.92 -2.36 -0.17
N ALA A 151 -17.21 -3.64 -0.42
CA ALA A 151 -16.84 -4.72 0.49
C ALA A 151 -15.33 -4.93 0.55
N TYR A 152 -14.64 -4.84 -0.59
CA TYR A 152 -13.18 -4.83 -0.68
C TYR A 152 -12.58 -3.66 0.11
N ALA A 153 -13.06 -2.43 -0.12
CA ALA A 153 -12.60 -1.24 0.61
C ALA A 153 -12.83 -1.39 2.13
N GLY A 154 -13.91 -2.07 2.52
CA GLY A 154 -14.21 -2.44 3.89
C GLY A 154 -13.11 -3.29 4.55
N LEU A 155 -12.41 -4.15 3.81
CA LEU A 155 -11.33 -4.99 4.35
C LEU A 155 -10.05 -4.21 4.66
N VAL A 156 -9.86 -3.03 4.06
CA VAL A 156 -8.64 -2.24 4.25
C VAL A 156 -8.52 -1.80 5.72
N GLY A 157 -7.35 -2.09 6.30
CA GLY A 157 -7.07 -1.84 7.72
C GLY A 157 -7.54 -2.96 8.65
N THR A 158 -7.80 -4.16 8.15
CA THR A 158 -8.07 -5.37 8.94
C THR A 158 -6.89 -6.35 8.90
N ALA A 159 -7.03 -7.54 9.50
CA ALA A 159 -6.02 -8.61 9.40
C ALA A 159 -5.88 -9.13 7.97
N VAL A 160 -6.96 -9.11 7.18
CA VAL A 160 -7.00 -9.50 5.77
C VAL A 160 -7.07 -8.22 4.92
N THR A 161 -6.09 -7.35 5.05
CA THR A 161 -6.00 -6.14 4.21
C THR A 161 -5.47 -6.53 2.83
N PRO A 162 -6.27 -6.45 1.74
CA PRO A 162 -5.77 -6.71 0.40
C PRO A 162 -5.02 -5.48 -0.15
N ASN A 163 -4.06 -5.72 -1.06
CA ASN A 163 -3.44 -4.69 -1.87
C ASN A 163 -3.02 -5.26 -3.24
N TYR A 164 -2.62 -4.38 -4.17
CA TYR A 164 -1.97 -4.78 -5.41
C TYR A 164 -0.62 -5.44 -5.13
N VAL A 165 -0.39 -6.59 -5.76
CA VAL A 165 0.82 -7.41 -5.51
C VAL A 165 2.01 -6.98 -6.35
N ASP A 166 1.76 -6.34 -7.49
CA ASP A 166 2.77 -5.86 -8.43
C ASP A 166 2.31 -4.53 -9.08
N ASN A 167 3.19 -3.91 -9.86
CA ASN A 167 2.92 -2.67 -10.61
C ASN A 167 2.66 -2.94 -12.11
N ALA A 168 2.51 -4.20 -12.51
CA ALA A 168 2.31 -4.62 -13.89
C ALA A 168 0.88 -5.08 -14.17
N SER A 169 0.17 -5.53 -13.15
CA SER A 169 -1.18 -6.09 -13.25
C SER A 169 -2.15 -5.45 -12.25
N ALA A 170 -3.44 -5.77 -12.40
CA ALA A 170 -4.46 -5.42 -11.42
C ALA A 170 -4.67 -6.51 -10.35
N ARG A 171 -3.75 -7.47 -10.22
CA ARG A 171 -3.89 -8.57 -9.25
C ARG A 171 -3.80 -8.05 -7.82
N VAL A 172 -4.73 -8.51 -6.99
CA VAL A 172 -4.81 -8.17 -5.56
C VAL A 172 -4.72 -9.41 -4.69
N ALA A 173 -4.07 -9.28 -3.54
CA ALA A 173 -4.03 -10.32 -2.52
C ALA A 173 -3.80 -9.72 -1.13
N PRO A 174 -4.18 -10.41 -0.04
CA PRO A 174 -3.69 -10.10 1.30
C PRO A 174 -2.19 -10.41 1.44
N TRP A 175 -1.53 -9.81 2.44
CA TRP A 175 -0.13 -10.10 2.79
C TRP A 175 0.01 -11.46 3.47
N CYS A 176 0.03 -12.52 2.68
CA CYS A 176 0.20 -13.90 3.12
C CYS A 176 0.54 -14.83 1.93
N ASP A 177 1.05 -16.02 2.22
CA ASP A 177 1.22 -17.09 1.23
C ASP A 177 0.63 -18.43 1.71
N CYS A 178 0.75 -19.47 0.88
CA CYS A 178 0.33 -20.83 1.21
C CYS A 178 1.48 -21.83 1.18
N GLY A 179 2.74 -21.36 1.18
CA GLY A 179 3.92 -22.21 1.12
C GLY A 179 4.07 -23.07 2.37
N ALA A 180 3.86 -22.45 3.54
CA ALA A 180 3.98 -23.10 4.85
C ALA A 180 2.67 -23.74 5.38
N SER A 181 1.66 -23.94 4.53
CA SER A 181 0.33 -24.40 4.98
C SER A 181 0.20 -25.91 5.18
N GLY A 182 1.21 -26.70 4.79
CA GLY A 182 1.22 -28.16 4.95
C GLY A 182 -0.03 -28.82 4.36
N ASN A 183 -0.70 -29.66 5.16
CA ASN A 183 -1.89 -30.40 4.73
C ASN A 183 -3.12 -29.51 4.46
N ARG A 184 -3.15 -28.26 4.97
CA ARG A 184 -4.25 -27.31 4.74
C ARG A 184 -3.98 -26.39 3.54
N ARG A 185 -3.08 -26.78 2.63
CA ARG A 185 -2.71 -25.97 1.47
C ARG A 185 -3.90 -25.66 0.56
N GLU A 186 -4.77 -26.63 0.30
CA GLU A 186 -5.96 -26.44 -0.54
C GLU A 186 -6.90 -25.38 0.07
N GLU A 187 -7.18 -25.48 1.35
CA GLU A 187 -7.99 -24.49 2.10
C GLU A 187 -7.37 -23.09 2.03
N CYS A 188 -6.05 -23.01 2.20
CA CYS A 188 -5.31 -21.76 2.09
C CYS A 188 -5.43 -21.15 0.68
N GLU A 189 -5.25 -21.96 -0.36
CA GLU A 189 -5.34 -21.54 -1.75
C GLU A 189 -6.77 -21.18 -2.15
N ALA A 190 -7.78 -21.82 -1.57
CA ALA A 190 -9.18 -21.46 -1.71
C ALA A 190 -9.44 -20.05 -1.13
N PHE A 191 -8.99 -19.81 0.10
CA PHE A 191 -9.11 -18.49 0.73
C PHE A 191 -8.35 -17.40 -0.03
N ARG A 192 -7.09 -17.64 -0.40
CA ARG A 192 -6.29 -16.69 -1.21
C ARG A 192 -6.94 -16.45 -2.57
N GLY A 193 -7.58 -17.48 -3.13
CA GLY A 193 -8.33 -17.43 -4.38
C GLY A 193 -9.51 -16.47 -4.39
N LEU A 194 -10.10 -16.15 -3.23
CA LEU A 194 -11.16 -15.14 -3.11
C LEU A 194 -10.73 -13.75 -3.59
N PHE A 195 -9.42 -13.49 -3.62
CA PHE A 195 -8.82 -12.23 -4.09
C PHE A 195 -8.19 -12.40 -5.47
N THR A 196 -7.35 -13.43 -5.63
CA THR A 196 -6.50 -13.56 -6.82
C THR A 196 -7.21 -14.13 -8.05
N ARG A 197 -8.28 -14.91 -7.85
CA ARG A 197 -9.08 -15.53 -8.93
C ARG A 197 -10.47 -14.90 -9.06
N ASN A 198 -10.68 -13.73 -8.46
CA ASN A 198 -11.97 -13.07 -8.45
C ASN A 198 -12.15 -12.19 -9.70
N ARG A 199 -13.11 -12.56 -10.56
CA ARG A 199 -13.40 -11.85 -11.82
C ARG A 199 -13.97 -10.44 -11.62
N CYS A 200 -14.50 -10.13 -10.43
CA CYS A 200 -14.95 -8.77 -10.12
C CYS A 200 -13.79 -7.83 -9.75
N LEU A 201 -12.67 -8.39 -9.30
CA LEU A 201 -11.48 -7.64 -8.89
C LEU A 201 -10.40 -7.63 -9.98
N GLY A 202 -10.27 -8.71 -10.76
CA GLY A 202 -9.37 -8.79 -11.92
C GLY A 202 -10.06 -8.31 -13.20
N GLU A 203 -9.37 -7.52 -14.04
CA GLU A 203 -9.81 -7.12 -15.39
C GLU A 203 -11.30 -6.67 -15.46
N GLY A 204 -11.83 -6.09 -14.39
CA GLY A 204 -13.25 -5.78 -14.25
C GLY A 204 -13.69 -4.62 -15.16
N PRO A 205 -15.01 -4.41 -15.36
CA PRO A 205 -15.56 -3.35 -16.21
C PRO A 205 -15.06 -1.92 -15.91
N TRP A 206 -14.54 -1.68 -14.70
CA TRP A 206 -13.90 -0.41 -14.30
C TRP A 206 -12.52 -0.15 -14.94
N GLN A 207 -11.90 -1.17 -15.55
CA GLN A 207 -10.61 -1.09 -16.25
C GLN A 207 -10.77 -0.81 -17.75
N GLY A 208 -11.87 -1.27 -18.35
CA GLY A 208 -12.27 -0.83 -19.69
C GLY A 208 -12.79 0.59 -19.60
N GLY A 209 -12.44 1.46 -20.55
CA GLY A 209 -12.87 2.86 -20.61
C GLY A 209 -14.39 3.12 -20.72
N GLY A 210 -15.25 2.15 -20.38
CA GLY A 210 -16.65 2.38 -20.05
C GLY A 210 -16.72 2.87 -18.61
N GLY A 211 -16.78 4.19 -18.45
CA GLY A 211 -16.73 4.81 -17.15
C GLY A 211 -17.70 4.18 -16.14
N ILE A 212 -17.29 4.19 -14.86
CA ILE A 212 -18.10 4.99 -13.93
C ILE A 212 -18.52 6.20 -14.75
N GLN A 213 -19.80 6.30 -15.15
CA GLN A 213 -20.34 7.54 -15.71
C GLN A 213 -19.64 8.62 -14.93
N SER A 214 -18.79 9.39 -15.62
CA SER A 214 -18.01 10.48 -15.05
C SER A 214 -18.90 11.10 -14.02
N VAL A 215 -18.70 10.74 -12.74
CA VAL A 215 -19.62 11.20 -11.71
C VAL A 215 -19.40 12.68 -11.81
N PRO A 216 -20.42 13.48 -12.21
CA PRO A 216 -20.21 14.90 -12.28
C PRO A 216 -19.88 15.25 -10.84
N LEU A 217 -18.60 15.51 -10.56
CA LEU A 217 -18.18 16.03 -9.28
C LEU A 217 -18.94 17.35 -9.20
N PRO A 218 -19.94 17.48 -8.30
CA PRO A 218 -20.78 18.66 -8.31
C PRO A 218 -19.88 19.86 -7.99
N GLY A 219 -19.65 20.73 -8.98
CA GLY A 219 -18.94 21.99 -8.79
C GLY A 219 -17.77 22.31 -9.73
N PHE A 220 -17.39 21.46 -10.69
CA PHE A 220 -16.36 21.82 -11.68
C PHE A 220 -16.95 22.71 -12.79
N ARG A 221 -17.18 23.99 -12.46
CA ARG A 221 -17.06 25.07 -13.45
C ARG A 221 -15.61 25.55 -13.38
N GLU A 222 -14.96 25.60 -14.54
CA GLU A 222 -13.66 26.21 -14.81
C GLU A 222 -13.47 27.48 -13.95
N ALA A 223 -12.83 27.33 -12.80
CA ALA A 223 -12.32 28.44 -12.03
C ALA A 223 -10.80 28.29 -12.07
N HIS A 224 -10.17 29.22 -12.79
CA HIS A 224 -8.73 29.42 -12.80
C HIS A 224 -8.15 29.25 -11.38
N PHE A 225 -7.50 28.12 -11.14
CA PHE A 225 -6.73 27.91 -9.92
C PHE A 225 -5.26 27.94 -10.30
N ARG A 226 -4.66 29.12 -10.10
CA ARG A 226 -3.22 29.34 -10.14
C ARG A 226 -2.53 28.46 -9.10
N ASP A 227 -1.39 27.89 -9.53
CA ASP A 227 -0.23 27.44 -8.78
C ASP A 227 -0.40 27.24 -7.27
N GLY A 228 -0.51 25.98 -6.84
CA GLY A 228 -0.46 25.65 -5.41
C GLY A 228 -0.81 24.23 -4.98
N ALA A 229 -0.58 23.20 -5.81
CA ALA A 229 -0.87 21.81 -5.41
C ALA A 229 0.04 20.74 -6.03
N ILE A 230 1.34 21.02 -6.20
CA ILE A 230 2.38 20.00 -6.46
C ILE A 230 3.18 19.80 -5.18
N GLN A 231 2.55 19.27 -4.12
CA GLN A 231 3.27 18.86 -2.89
C GLN A 231 2.66 17.65 -2.16
N ALA A 232 1.50 17.13 -2.59
CA ALA A 232 0.84 16.04 -1.87
C ALA A 232 1.38 14.64 -2.23
N PHE A 233 2.33 14.53 -3.18
CA PHE A 233 2.96 13.26 -3.55
C PHE A 233 4.46 13.35 -3.86
N ASP A 234 5.01 14.55 -4.13
CA ASP A 234 6.47 14.73 -4.25
C ASP A 234 7.20 14.65 -2.89
N GLY A 235 6.44 14.60 -1.78
CA GLY A 235 6.94 14.48 -0.41
C GLY A 235 6.89 13.05 0.17
N TRP A 236 6.81 12.00 -0.66
CA TRP A 236 7.08 10.65 -0.16
C TRP A 236 8.60 10.49 0.03
N PRO A 237 9.11 10.10 1.22
CA PRO A 237 10.54 9.92 1.40
C PRO A 237 11.05 8.80 0.47
N PRO A 238 12.22 8.95 -0.18
CA PRO A 238 12.74 8.01 -1.19
C PRO A 238 13.16 6.63 -0.65
N ILE A 239 12.71 6.22 0.54
CA ILE A 239 13.20 5.03 1.26
C ILE A 239 12.61 3.71 0.70
N LEU A 240 12.19 3.67 -0.56
CA LEU A 240 11.64 2.44 -1.16
C LEU A 240 12.12 2.20 -2.61
N HIS A 241 13.38 2.56 -2.91
CA HIS A 241 13.99 2.26 -4.22
C HIS A 241 15.20 1.31 -4.19
N ASP A 242 15.69 0.87 -3.04
CA ASP A 242 16.81 -0.08 -3.01
C ASP A 242 16.36 -1.51 -2.70
N LEU A 243 15.84 -2.18 -3.72
CA LEU A 243 16.02 -3.62 -3.96
C LEU A 243 15.75 -3.86 -5.46
N ASP A 244 16.72 -3.52 -6.30
CA ASP A 244 16.80 -4.01 -7.68
C ASP A 244 17.74 -5.21 -7.72
N PRO A 245 17.27 -6.43 -8.05
CA PRO A 245 18.10 -7.60 -8.22
C PRO A 245 18.31 -7.89 -9.70
N HIS A 246 18.88 -6.99 -10.51
CA HIS A 246 19.52 -7.34 -11.78
C HIS A 246 20.31 -6.17 -12.39
N GLN A 247 21.56 -5.97 -11.97
CA GLN A 247 22.53 -5.26 -12.80
C GLN A 247 23.98 -5.71 -12.53
N ASP A 248 24.26 -6.97 -12.87
CA ASP A 248 25.62 -7.41 -13.19
C ASP A 248 25.58 -7.98 -14.60
N SER A 249 25.99 -7.18 -15.57
CA SER A 249 26.55 -7.61 -16.85
C SER A 249 27.05 -6.38 -17.59
N GLU A 250 28.34 -6.45 -17.97
CA GLU A 250 29.01 -5.60 -18.95
C GLU A 250 29.38 -4.19 -18.45
N HIS A 251 30.62 -4.00 -18.00
CA HIS A 251 31.62 -3.29 -18.81
C HIS A 251 33.03 -3.36 -18.19
N SER A 252 33.98 -3.73 -19.06
CA SER A 252 35.40 -3.35 -19.06
C SER A 252 36.43 -4.26 -18.38
N LEU A 253 36.81 -5.31 -19.11
CA LEU A 253 38.20 -5.74 -19.24
C LEU A 253 38.99 -4.68 -20.04
N LEU A 254 39.87 -3.94 -19.38
CA LEU A 254 41.16 -3.51 -19.94
C LEU A 254 42.21 -3.57 -18.83
N GLN A 255 43.41 -3.93 -19.27
CA GLN A 255 44.41 -4.69 -18.52
C GLN A 255 45.37 -3.83 -17.68
N VAL A 256 45.75 -4.42 -16.55
CA VAL A 256 47.12 -4.60 -16.02
C VAL A 256 48.18 -3.53 -16.34
N GLY A 257 48.66 -2.87 -15.29
CA GLY A 257 49.96 -2.19 -15.22
C GLY A 257 50.52 -2.26 -13.80
N ALA A 258 51.76 -2.71 -13.68
CA ALA A 258 52.42 -3.20 -12.47
C ALA A 258 52.96 -2.12 -11.51
N GLN A 259 53.26 -2.56 -10.28
CA GLN A 259 54.55 -2.41 -9.56
C GLN A 259 54.49 -1.83 -8.13
N ARG A 260 54.94 -2.71 -7.22
CA ARG A 260 55.32 -2.65 -5.78
C ARG A 260 55.87 -1.33 -5.21
N LYS A 261 55.67 -1.14 -3.89
CA LYS A 261 56.72 -1.17 -2.82
C LYS A 261 56.19 -0.81 -1.41
N GLY A 262 56.60 -1.59 -0.39
CA GLY A 262 57.05 -1.08 0.91
C GLY A 262 56.15 -1.22 2.16
N GLU A 263 56.36 -2.30 2.92
CA GLU A 263 56.05 -2.49 4.37
C GLU A 263 56.89 -1.58 5.31
N PRO A 264 56.82 -1.66 6.67
CA PRO A 264 55.72 -1.99 7.60
C PRO A 264 55.68 -1.11 8.89
N ALA A 265 54.79 -1.51 9.82
CA ALA A 265 54.86 -1.45 11.30
C ALA A 265 54.15 -0.29 12.03
N ALA A 266 53.11 -0.61 12.82
CA ALA A 266 53.29 -0.94 14.24
C ALA A 266 51.94 -1.33 14.91
N PHE A 267 51.97 -2.51 15.53
CA PHE A 267 51.12 -3.01 16.62
C PHE A 267 51.01 -1.99 17.76
N VAL A 268 49.84 -1.85 18.42
CA VAL A 268 49.65 -1.99 19.89
C VAL A 268 48.14 -2.11 20.25
N LEU A 269 47.78 -3.23 20.89
CA LEU A 269 46.73 -3.43 21.91
C LEU A 269 47.29 -4.47 22.89
N PRO A 270 46.69 -4.74 24.06
CA PRO A 270 46.15 -3.91 25.16
C PRO A 270 46.88 -4.29 26.50
N PRO A 271 46.38 -4.00 27.73
CA PRO A 271 45.51 -4.97 28.42
C PRO A 271 44.49 -4.35 29.44
N PRO A 272 43.66 -5.17 30.14
CA PRO A 272 42.49 -4.74 30.91
C PRO A 272 42.75 -4.64 32.43
N THR A 273 41.87 -3.98 33.18
CA THR A 273 41.82 -4.09 34.65
C THR A 273 40.37 -4.17 35.21
N LEU A 274 40.19 -5.12 36.12
CA LEU A 274 39.10 -5.41 37.09
C LEU A 274 39.83 -5.72 38.43
N PRO A 275 39.19 -5.98 39.61
CA PRO A 275 37.99 -5.46 40.28
C PRO A 275 38.28 -5.07 41.78
N CYS A 276 37.24 -5.03 42.65
CA CYS A 276 37.19 -4.94 44.14
C CYS A 276 37.00 -3.54 44.77
N GLN A 277 36.35 -3.32 45.92
CA GLN A 277 35.30 -3.96 46.75
C GLN A 277 34.94 -2.96 47.88
N LEU A 278 33.75 -3.15 48.49
CA LEU A 278 33.27 -2.79 49.84
C LEU A 278 33.52 -1.39 50.47
N GLY A 279 32.42 -0.79 50.93
CA GLY A 279 32.37 0.22 51.98
C GLY A 279 31.06 0.12 52.77
N LEU A 280 31.13 -0.47 53.95
CA LEU A 280 30.05 -0.76 54.91
C LEU A 280 30.20 0.22 56.09
N VAL A 281 29.22 1.09 56.36
CA VAL A 281 28.92 1.77 57.64
C VAL A 281 27.45 2.23 57.53
N GLY A 282 26.47 1.98 58.40
CA GLY A 282 26.39 1.65 59.82
C GLY A 282 25.44 2.67 60.50
N GLY A 283 24.39 2.22 61.21
CA GLY A 283 23.47 3.06 62.03
C GLY A 283 21.98 2.92 61.67
N ILE A 284 21.13 2.02 62.22
CA ILE A 284 20.44 2.01 63.55
C ILE A 284 19.68 3.35 63.79
N ILE A 285 18.37 3.51 64.13
CA ILE A 285 17.44 2.93 65.13
C ILE A 285 15.98 3.38 64.80
N GLY A 286 14.97 2.55 65.11
CA GLY A 286 13.63 2.98 65.63
C GLY A 286 12.43 2.84 64.67
N LEU A 287 11.55 1.83 64.76
CA LEU A 287 10.45 1.54 65.74
C LEU A 287 9.24 2.49 65.68
N GLY A 288 8.03 1.87 65.59
CA GLY A 288 6.70 2.49 65.79
C GLY A 288 5.80 2.38 64.55
N TRP A 289 4.99 1.34 64.28
CA TRP A 289 3.88 0.70 65.01
C TRP A 289 2.64 1.60 65.24
N TRP A 290 1.48 1.08 64.78
CA TRP A 290 0.06 1.47 64.98
C TRP A 290 -0.47 2.57 64.06
N GLY A 291 -1.59 2.41 63.31
CA GLY A 291 -2.57 1.33 63.22
C GLY A 291 -3.51 1.56 62.04
#